data_AF-A0A923TBL1-F1
#
_entry.id   AF-A0A923TBL1-F1
#
_cell.length_a   1.000
_cell.length_b   1.000
_cell.length_c   1.000
_cell.angle_alpha   90.00
_cell.angle_beta   90.00
_cell.angle_gamma   90.00
#
_symmetry.space_group_name_H-M   'P 1'
#
loop_
_entity.id
_entity.type
_entity.pdbx_description
1 polymer ?
#
loop_
_entity_poly.entity_id
_entity_poly.type
_entity_poly.pdbx_seq_one_letter_code
_entity_poly.pdbx_strand_id
1 'polypeptide(L)'
;MISSLAQLLRTTPHRGRLGLVLAAGGLAGGVGFMAFAPSTLEALIRAGGYYYIAAVFAVFSGYAWRVAVARRPVWATWCRRPGAVGWALLVASLFVLWSDPFKHKILFDEYVLQGTAFQMHAAKEYGTLVRAYDIAGTWVSIDSFTDKRPYFFTFLVSLMHDFTGYRLANIFAVNAVLTPIFLALAYWLARTLAGRGPALLAVGLLATLPLLGQNATGAGMELHNLTMLALVAALAVLYLRAPDEDRLVALVLGTVLLAQSRYESVVFVLPTALVAVFGWVRAGRVLLPWPVIVAPLLLVPYVWHNRVLSATPLLWQLQAGQTSRFSPDYLANNLAGAWGFFFSTSGRLANSWYLSGLGGAGFVWALIRARRWSRRVPRAPLSPALAAALAFAAGIAVNLTLLMFYYWSRLDDVIASRFALPACLLLALLAAVLIDRWGRSGLRWATLGLVGWLLVGALPAMARRLYTDENIVMQEVEWEHAMLARRPGRIFFITNKTTIPYLLWRIPSVSIMNGRQRGPQIKYHLGEGTFNEVIVAQGLRPTSARGEMGVDPEDLLPPQFHLKTIAEKRFGARWARLSRVVAIDDAAVPPLGEPVARPGQPASQ
;
A
#
# COMPACT_ATOMS: atom_id res chain seq x y z
N MET A 1 -19.78 31.19 -7.81
CA MET A 1 -19.71 29.92 -7.06
C MET A 1 -20.12 30.11 -5.61
N ILE A 2 -19.45 30.97 -4.83
CA ILE A 2 -19.80 31.23 -3.41
C ILE A 2 -21.23 31.77 -3.26
N SER A 3 -21.61 32.78 -4.05
CA SER A 3 -22.98 33.32 -4.06
C SER A 3 -24.04 32.27 -4.43
N SER A 4 -23.77 31.47 -5.47
CA SER A 4 -24.64 30.38 -5.92
C SER A 4 -24.78 29.28 -4.88
N LEU A 5 -23.69 28.91 -4.19
CA LEU A 5 -23.70 27.91 -3.12
C LEU A 5 -24.49 28.43 -1.90
N ALA A 6 -24.27 29.68 -1.49
CA ALA A 6 -25.01 30.29 -0.40
C ALA A 6 -26.52 30.34 -0.70
N GLN A 7 -26.90 30.67 -1.93
CA GLN A 7 -28.29 30.63 -2.37
C GLN A 7 -28.84 29.20 -2.31
N LEU A 8 -28.13 28.20 -2.83
CA LEU A 8 -28.54 26.79 -2.80
C LEU A 8 -28.72 26.26 -1.37
N LEU A 9 -27.81 26.60 -0.46
CA LEU A 9 -27.91 26.18 0.94
C LEU A 9 -29.08 26.87 1.65
N ARG A 10 -29.42 28.11 1.27
CA ARG A 10 -30.59 28.82 1.82
C ARG A 10 -31.90 28.26 1.28
N THR A 11 -31.98 27.92 0.00
CA THR A 11 -33.23 27.50 -0.65
C THR A 11 -33.48 25.99 -0.64
N THR A 12 -32.52 25.19 -0.15
CA THR A 12 -32.67 23.73 -0.14
C THR A 12 -33.83 23.27 0.75
N PRO A 13 -34.70 22.37 0.26
CA PRO A 13 -35.76 21.76 1.09
C PRO A 13 -35.19 20.76 2.10
N HIS A 14 -33.92 20.36 1.98
CA HIS A 14 -33.29 19.33 2.80
C HIS A 14 -32.47 19.88 3.99
N ARG A 15 -32.90 21.00 4.60
CA ARG A 15 -32.18 21.62 5.73
C ARG A 15 -31.93 20.63 6.90
N GLY A 16 -32.90 19.77 7.21
CA GLY A 16 -32.74 18.72 8.22
C GLY A 16 -31.60 17.76 7.90
N ARG A 17 -31.46 17.34 6.63
CA ARG A 17 -30.35 16.45 6.21
C ARG A 17 -29.00 17.15 6.26
N LEU A 18 -28.93 18.45 5.97
CA LEU A 18 -27.70 19.22 6.18
C LEU A 18 -27.29 19.23 7.65
N GLY A 19 -28.26 19.44 8.55
CA GLY A 19 -28.05 19.30 10.00
C GLY A 19 -27.51 17.92 10.38
N LEU A 20 -28.05 16.84 9.79
CA LEU A 20 -27.55 15.48 10.00
C LEU A 20 -26.12 15.26 9.50
N VAL A 21 -25.69 15.86 8.39
CA VAL A 21 -24.28 15.78 7.94
C VAL A 21 -23.36 16.44 8.97
N LEU A 22 -23.73 17.61 9.48
CA LEU A 22 -22.95 18.32 10.50
C LEU A 22 -22.93 17.54 11.81
N ALA A 23 -24.06 16.98 12.22
CA ALA A 23 -24.15 16.11 13.40
C ALA A 23 -23.31 14.84 13.24
N ALA A 24 -23.35 14.19 12.07
CA ALA A 24 -22.51 13.03 11.76
C ALA A 24 -21.03 13.39 11.77
N GLY A 25 -20.65 14.57 11.26
CA GLY A 25 -19.28 15.07 11.34
C GLY A 25 -18.82 15.37 12.78
N GLY A 26 -19.66 16.02 13.58
CA GLY A 26 -19.40 16.28 15.00
C GLY A 26 -19.28 14.99 15.81
N LEU A 27 -20.19 14.02 15.57
CA LEU A 27 -20.15 12.70 16.18
C LEU A 27 -18.91 11.92 15.74
N ALA A 28 -18.52 11.97 14.46
CA ALA A 28 -17.28 11.37 13.98
C ALA A 28 -16.06 11.97 14.68
N GLY A 29 -16.06 13.28 14.94
CA GLY A 29 -15.04 13.96 15.72
C GLY A 29 -14.97 13.46 17.16
N GLY A 30 -16.10 13.46 17.88
CA GLY A 30 -16.16 12.99 19.27
C GLY A 30 -15.79 11.51 19.42
N VAL A 31 -16.41 10.63 18.61
CA VAL A 31 -16.17 9.18 18.64
C VAL A 31 -14.77 8.83 18.14
N GLY A 32 -14.29 9.51 17.11
CA GLY A 32 -12.96 9.30 16.54
C GLY A 32 -11.84 9.67 17.52
N PHE A 33 -11.91 10.85 18.11
CA PHE A 33 -10.78 11.44 18.83
C PHE A 33 -10.87 11.34 20.36
N MET A 34 -12.06 11.22 20.95
CA MET A 34 -12.24 11.39 22.40
C MET A 34 -12.88 10.19 23.10
N ALA A 35 -13.74 9.42 22.42
CA ALA A 35 -14.62 8.46 23.11
C ALA A 35 -13.92 7.27 23.79
N PHE A 36 -12.76 6.83 23.29
CA PHE A 36 -12.13 5.58 23.74
C PHE A 36 -10.61 5.71 23.90
N ALA A 37 -10.07 4.88 24.81
CA ALA A 37 -8.62 4.69 25.00
C ALA A 37 -8.01 3.85 23.85
N PRO A 38 -6.70 4.00 23.55
CA PRO A 38 -6.06 3.27 22.45
C PRO A 38 -6.19 1.75 22.49
N SER A 39 -6.16 1.12 23.67
CA SER A 39 -6.33 -0.34 23.82
C SER A 39 -7.73 -0.82 23.42
N THR A 40 -8.78 -0.06 23.80
CA THR A 40 -10.15 -0.32 23.39
C THR A 40 -10.32 -0.13 21.88
N LEU A 41 -9.71 0.91 21.31
CA LEU A 41 -9.72 1.14 19.86
C LEU A 41 -9.05 -0.01 19.11
N GLU A 42 -7.93 -0.51 19.63
CA GLU A 42 -7.25 -1.66 19.06
C GLU A 42 -8.14 -2.90 19.04
N ALA A 43 -8.79 -3.22 20.16
CA ALA A 43 -9.72 -4.35 20.24
C ALA A 43 -10.91 -4.21 19.27
N LEU A 44 -11.48 -3.00 19.16
CA LEU A 44 -12.58 -2.71 18.21
C LEU A 44 -12.12 -2.84 16.76
N ILE A 45 -10.92 -2.39 16.42
CA ILE A 45 -10.35 -2.55 15.07
C ILE A 45 -10.11 -4.03 14.77
N ARG A 46 -9.53 -4.78 15.71
CA ARG A 46 -9.25 -6.22 15.53
C ARG A 46 -10.53 -7.01 15.25
N ALA A 47 -11.56 -6.83 16.06
CA ALA A 47 -12.82 -7.57 15.92
C ALA A 47 -13.73 -7.02 14.81
N GLY A 48 -13.76 -5.70 14.60
CA GLY A 48 -14.73 -5.04 13.71
C GLY A 48 -14.20 -4.66 12.33
N GLY A 49 -12.86 -4.57 12.16
CA GLY A 49 -12.23 -4.03 10.96
C GLY A 49 -12.63 -4.75 9.67
N TYR A 50 -12.69 -6.10 9.71
CA TYR A 50 -13.12 -6.93 8.58
C TYR A 50 -14.57 -6.63 8.17
N TYR A 51 -15.50 -6.64 9.12
CA TYR A 51 -16.92 -6.41 8.84
C TYR A 51 -17.20 -4.98 8.38
N TYR A 52 -16.50 -4.01 8.96
CA TYR A 52 -16.56 -2.62 8.53
C TYR A 52 -16.17 -2.48 7.05
N ILE A 53 -14.99 -2.97 6.66
CA ILE A 53 -14.52 -2.79 5.28
C ILE A 53 -15.37 -3.60 4.31
N ALA A 54 -15.84 -4.79 4.71
CA ALA A 54 -16.77 -5.60 3.91
C ALA A 54 -18.09 -4.87 3.65
N ALA A 55 -18.69 -4.24 4.67
CA ALA A 55 -19.94 -3.50 4.52
C ALA A 55 -19.77 -2.28 3.60
N VAL A 56 -18.72 -1.48 3.79
CA VAL A 56 -18.44 -0.32 2.92
C VAL A 56 -18.21 -0.77 1.48
N PHE A 57 -17.43 -1.85 1.28
CA PHE A 57 -17.15 -2.39 -0.04
C PHE A 57 -18.40 -2.96 -0.73
N ALA A 58 -19.27 -3.65 0.00
CA ALA A 58 -20.52 -4.19 -0.53
C ALA A 58 -21.47 -3.08 -0.99
N VAL A 59 -21.66 -2.05 -0.16
CA VAL A 59 -22.52 -0.90 -0.52
C VAL A 59 -21.92 -0.13 -1.70
N PHE A 60 -20.61 0.13 -1.67
CA PHE A 60 -19.90 0.75 -2.80
C PHE A 60 -20.11 -0.06 -4.09
N SER A 61 -19.95 -1.37 -4.04
CA SER A 61 -20.11 -2.26 -5.20
C SER A 61 -21.52 -2.20 -5.77
N GLY A 62 -22.55 -2.15 -4.92
CA GLY A 62 -23.94 -1.98 -5.35
C GLY A 62 -24.18 -0.67 -6.11
N TYR A 63 -23.66 0.46 -5.60
CA TYR A 63 -23.78 1.76 -6.27
C TYR A 63 -22.90 1.88 -7.52
N ALA A 64 -21.67 1.38 -7.47
CA ALA A 64 -20.79 1.30 -8.63
C ALA A 64 -21.43 0.47 -9.76
N TRP A 65 -22.08 -0.65 -9.41
CA TRP A 65 -22.83 -1.48 -10.35
C TRP A 65 -24.01 -0.72 -10.96
N ARG A 66 -24.82 0.00 -10.16
CA ARG A 66 -25.91 0.85 -10.69
C ARG A 66 -25.41 1.89 -11.68
N VAL A 67 -24.30 2.56 -11.36
CA VAL A 67 -23.65 3.53 -12.25
C VAL A 67 -23.16 2.86 -13.54
N ALA A 68 -22.58 1.65 -13.45
CA ALA A 68 -22.10 0.89 -14.59
C ALA A 68 -23.23 0.36 -15.48
N VAL A 69 -24.29 -0.22 -14.90
CA VAL A 69 -25.45 -0.79 -15.63
C VAL A 69 -26.18 0.27 -16.44
N ALA A 70 -26.26 1.51 -15.95
CA ALA A 70 -26.82 2.63 -16.70
C ALA A 70 -26.11 2.87 -18.05
N ARG A 71 -24.90 2.33 -18.25
CA ARG A 71 -24.13 2.37 -19.50
C ARG A 71 -23.81 0.96 -20.04
N ARG A 72 -24.60 -0.06 -19.69
CA ARG A 72 -24.43 -1.46 -20.14
C ARG A 72 -24.19 -1.62 -21.63
N PRO A 73 -24.96 -0.99 -22.54
CA PRO A 73 -24.71 -1.14 -23.97
C PRO A 73 -23.30 -0.69 -24.38
N VAL A 74 -22.76 0.34 -23.74
CA VAL A 74 -21.44 0.91 -24.07
C VAL A 74 -20.32 -0.04 -23.65
N TRP A 75 -20.28 -0.44 -22.38
CA TRP A 75 -19.19 -1.29 -21.91
C TRP A 75 -19.34 -2.74 -22.39
N ALA A 76 -20.56 -3.26 -22.55
CA ALA A 76 -20.76 -4.60 -23.12
C ALA A 76 -20.30 -4.67 -24.58
N THR A 77 -20.55 -3.62 -25.37
CA THR A 77 -20.03 -3.53 -26.74
C THR A 77 -18.51 -3.45 -26.74
N TRP A 78 -17.92 -2.66 -25.84
CA TRP A 78 -16.48 -2.56 -25.71
C TRP A 78 -15.83 -3.89 -25.29
N CYS A 79 -16.42 -4.64 -24.35
CA CYS A 79 -15.95 -5.96 -23.96
C CYS A 79 -16.03 -6.97 -25.12
N ARG A 80 -17.09 -6.93 -25.93
CA ARG A 80 -17.25 -7.83 -27.09
C ARG A 80 -16.35 -7.45 -28.26
N ARG A 81 -16.11 -6.16 -28.47
CA ARG A 81 -15.34 -5.60 -29.59
C ARG A 81 -14.38 -4.51 -29.08
N PRO A 82 -13.31 -4.88 -28.36
CA PRO A 82 -12.37 -3.93 -27.75
C PRO A 82 -11.62 -3.07 -28.78
N GLY A 83 -11.53 -3.55 -30.02
CA GLY A 83 -10.77 -2.92 -31.09
C GLY A 83 -9.28 -2.77 -30.75
N ALA A 84 -8.57 -1.95 -31.53
CA ALA A 84 -7.13 -1.74 -31.30
C ALA A 84 -6.79 -1.10 -29.94
N VAL A 85 -7.72 -0.39 -29.30
CA VAL A 85 -7.49 0.17 -27.95
C VAL A 85 -7.41 -0.94 -26.91
N GLY A 86 -8.39 -1.85 -26.88
CA GLY A 86 -8.34 -2.90 -25.87
C GLY A 86 -7.19 -3.87 -26.08
N TRP A 87 -6.78 -4.12 -27.34
CA TRP A 87 -5.53 -4.84 -27.62
C TRP A 87 -4.30 -4.10 -27.11
N ALA A 88 -4.20 -2.78 -27.33
CA ALA A 88 -3.09 -1.98 -26.79
C ALA A 88 -3.05 -2.01 -25.26
N LEU A 89 -4.21 -1.96 -24.58
CA LEU A 89 -4.30 -2.08 -23.12
C LEU A 89 -3.89 -3.48 -22.65
N LEU A 90 -4.30 -4.53 -23.35
CA LEU A 90 -3.92 -5.91 -23.03
C LEU A 90 -2.41 -6.10 -23.17
N VAL A 91 -1.82 -5.68 -24.30
CA VAL A 91 -0.37 -5.76 -24.54
C VAL A 91 0.39 -4.96 -23.50
N ALA A 92 -0.06 -3.74 -23.17
CA ALA A 92 0.56 -2.93 -22.13
C ALA A 92 0.48 -3.62 -20.75
N SER A 93 -0.65 -4.26 -20.42
CA SER A 93 -0.81 -4.98 -19.16
C SER A 93 0.11 -6.20 -19.08
N LEU A 94 0.16 -7.00 -20.16
CA LEU A 94 1.05 -8.15 -20.25
C LEU A 94 2.52 -7.74 -20.17
N PHE A 95 2.90 -6.63 -20.81
CA PHE A 95 4.24 -6.08 -20.74
C PHE A 95 4.61 -5.65 -19.32
N VAL A 96 3.71 -4.96 -18.61
CA VAL A 96 3.92 -4.58 -17.20
C VAL A 96 4.11 -5.82 -16.32
N LEU A 97 3.28 -6.86 -16.49
CA LEU A 97 3.38 -8.09 -15.71
C LEU A 97 4.61 -8.94 -16.06
N TRP A 98 5.13 -8.80 -17.28
CA TRP A 98 6.36 -9.48 -17.72
C TRP A 98 7.63 -8.79 -17.19
N SER A 99 7.56 -7.49 -16.89
CA SER A 99 8.74 -6.66 -16.65
C SER A 99 9.57 -7.01 -15.40
N ASP A 100 9.02 -7.74 -14.42
CA ASP A 100 9.72 -8.16 -13.19
C ASP A 100 9.09 -9.48 -12.66
N PRO A 101 9.84 -10.44 -12.08
CA PRO A 101 9.26 -11.67 -11.55
C PRO A 101 8.27 -11.47 -10.39
N PHE A 102 7.27 -12.34 -10.25
CA PHE A 102 6.37 -12.32 -9.09
C PHE A 102 7.08 -12.78 -7.81
N LYS A 103 7.40 -11.83 -6.93
CA LYS A 103 8.11 -12.04 -5.65
C LYS A 103 7.82 -10.90 -4.69
N HIS A 104 8.02 -11.10 -3.39
CA HIS A 104 7.96 -9.96 -2.46
C HIS A 104 9.13 -9.01 -2.70
N LYS A 105 8.84 -7.73 -2.79
CA LYS A 105 9.84 -6.70 -3.13
C LYS A 105 10.26 -5.95 -1.89
N ILE A 106 9.28 -5.50 -1.11
CA ILE A 106 9.46 -4.81 0.16
C ILE A 106 9.12 -5.77 1.30
N LEU A 107 10.10 -6.60 1.67
CA LEU A 107 9.89 -7.81 2.47
C LEU A 107 8.98 -7.64 3.68
N PHE A 108 9.40 -6.83 4.65
CA PHE A 108 8.66 -6.71 5.91
C PHE A 108 7.22 -6.25 5.67
N ASP A 109 7.06 -5.19 4.87
CA ASP A 109 5.76 -4.61 4.54
C ASP A 109 4.82 -5.60 3.86
N GLU A 110 5.33 -6.31 2.86
CA GLU A 110 4.53 -7.20 2.02
C GLU A 110 4.15 -8.48 2.78
N TYR A 111 5.05 -9.02 3.61
CA TYR A 111 4.72 -10.14 4.49
C TYR A 111 3.70 -9.73 5.57
N VAL A 112 3.79 -8.51 6.10
CA VAL A 112 2.81 -7.98 7.06
C VAL A 112 1.41 -7.84 6.42
N LEU A 113 1.34 -7.32 5.20
CA LEU A 113 0.08 -7.28 4.44
C LEU A 113 -0.48 -8.69 4.21
N GLN A 114 0.38 -9.63 3.84
CA GLN A 114 -0.04 -11.01 3.60
C GLN A 114 -0.47 -11.73 4.88
N GLY A 115 0.23 -11.52 6.00
CA GLY A 115 -0.16 -12.02 7.32
C GLY A 115 -1.49 -11.47 7.79
N THR A 116 -1.76 -10.20 7.51
CA THR A 116 -3.05 -9.58 7.80
C THR A 116 -4.17 -10.15 6.93
N ALA A 117 -3.92 -10.35 5.63
CA ALA A 117 -4.89 -10.98 4.73
C ALA A 117 -5.19 -12.43 5.15
N PHE A 118 -4.19 -13.17 5.62
CA PHE A 118 -4.39 -14.51 6.18
C PHE A 118 -5.29 -14.47 7.42
N GLN A 119 -5.05 -13.57 8.38
CA GLN A 119 -5.88 -13.46 9.58
C GLN A 119 -7.33 -13.08 9.23
N MET A 120 -7.50 -12.14 8.29
CA MET A 120 -8.83 -11.79 7.78
C MET A 120 -9.53 -12.96 7.08
N HIS A 121 -8.78 -13.83 6.41
CA HIS A 121 -9.32 -15.03 5.78
C HIS A 121 -9.72 -16.07 6.83
N ALA A 122 -8.81 -16.41 7.74
CA ALA A 122 -8.93 -17.52 8.67
C ALA A 122 -9.83 -17.21 9.89
N ALA A 123 -9.74 -16.00 10.45
CA ALA A 123 -10.41 -15.62 11.70
C ALA A 123 -11.46 -14.51 11.52
N LYS A 124 -11.53 -13.89 10.34
CA LYS A 124 -12.35 -12.68 10.09
C LYS A 124 -12.02 -11.52 11.03
N GLU A 125 -10.76 -11.46 11.46
CA GLU A 125 -10.21 -10.42 12.33
C GLU A 125 -9.13 -9.62 11.60
N TYR A 126 -8.99 -8.35 11.97
CA TYR A 126 -7.86 -7.54 11.55
C TYR A 126 -6.66 -7.76 12.47
N GLY A 127 -5.56 -8.27 11.95
CA GLY A 127 -4.31 -8.38 12.68
C GLY A 127 -3.26 -9.11 11.88
N THR A 128 -2.00 -8.72 12.00
CA THR A 128 -0.89 -9.44 11.39
C THR A 128 -0.46 -10.56 12.31
N LEU A 129 -0.56 -11.80 11.83
CA LEU A 129 -0.08 -12.97 12.56
C LEU A 129 1.41 -12.86 12.86
N VAL A 130 1.81 -13.20 14.09
CA VAL A 130 3.23 -13.27 14.51
C VAL A 130 3.59 -14.59 15.17
N ARG A 131 2.58 -15.39 15.53
CA ARG A 131 2.74 -16.75 16.04
C ARG A 131 1.54 -17.62 15.64
N ALA A 132 1.82 -18.78 15.08
CA ALA A 132 0.82 -19.77 14.71
C ALA A 132 1.39 -21.20 14.83
N TYR A 133 0.51 -22.16 15.10
CA TYR A 133 0.86 -23.58 15.20
C TYR A 133 -0.18 -24.44 14.51
N ASP A 134 0.23 -25.63 14.12
CA ASP A 134 -0.71 -26.70 13.76
C ASP A 134 -1.24 -27.35 15.04
N ILE A 135 -2.52 -27.15 15.33
CA ILE A 135 -3.22 -27.75 16.45
C ILE A 135 -4.30 -28.65 15.86
N ALA A 136 -4.17 -29.96 16.08
CA ALA A 136 -5.10 -30.98 15.58
C ALA A 136 -5.37 -30.90 14.07
N GLY A 137 -4.35 -30.61 13.26
CA GLY A 137 -4.47 -30.49 11.79
C GLY A 137 -4.97 -29.14 11.31
N THR A 138 -5.17 -28.17 12.22
CA THR A 138 -5.62 -26.82 11.90
C THR A 138 -4.52 -25.81 12.17
N TRP A 139 -4.23 -24.95 11.19
CA TRP A 139 -3.26 -23.87 11.36
C TRP A 139 -3.90 -22.69 12.11
N VAL A 140 -3.64 -22.60 13.41
CA VAL A 140 -4.27 -21.63 14.31
C VAL A 140 -3.31 -20.47 14.61
N SER A 141 -3.79 -19.26 14.37
CA SER A 141 -3.12 -18.03 14.79
C SER A 141 -3.27 -17.86 16.31
N ILE A 142 -2.15 -17.82 17.03
CA ILE A 142 -2.14 -17.68 18.49
C ILE A 142 -1.93 -16.23 18.90
N ASP A 143 -1.17 -15.48 18.13
CA ASP A 143 -0.84 -14.11 18.45
C ASP A 143 -0.76 -13.25 17.18
N SER A 144 -1.29 -12.04 17.29
CA SER A 144 -1.33 -11.05 16.22
C SER A 144 -1.18 -9.62 16.75
N PHE A 145 -0.67 -8.73 15.91
CA PHE A 145 -0.58 -7.31 16.21
C PHE A 145 -1.31 -6.46 15.17
N THR A 146 -1.66 -5.24 15.56
CA THR A 146 -2.35 -4.27 14.70
C THR A 146 -1.31 -3.48 13.89
N ASP A 147 -1.13 -3.80 12.61
CA ASP A 147 -0.20 -3.05 11.74
C ASP A 147 -0.73 -1.65 11.41
N LYS A 148 0.16 -0.76 10.95
CA LYS A 148 -0.14 0.62 10.54
C LYS A 148 -0.90 0.78 9.22
N ARG A 149 -0.96 -0.25 8.38
CA ARG A 149 -1.53 -0.15 7.03
C ARG A 149 -3.06 -0.32 7.07
N PRO A 150 -3.82 0.50 6.33
CA PRO A 150 -5.27 0.35 6.25
C PRO A 150 -5.77 -0.98 5.66
N TYR A 151 -7.08 -1.22 5.83
CA TYR A 151 -7.71 -2.54 5.66
C TYR A 151 -7.91 -3.01 4.22
N PHE A 152 -8.06 -2.09 3.27
CA PHE A 152 -8.80 -2.44 2.05
C PHE A 152 -8.05 -3.40 1.14
N PHE A 153 -6.73 -3.22 0.98
CA PHE A 153 -5.92 -4.13 0.19
C PHE A 153 -5.91 -5.56 0.77
N THR A 154 -5.67 -5.69 2.08
CA THR A 154 -5.61 -7.00 2.74
C THR A 154 -6.97 -7.70 2.76
N PHE A 155 -8.06 -6.92 2.80
CA PHE A 155 -9.41 -7.44 2.61
C PHE A 155 -9.65 -8.00 1.20
N LEU A 156 -9.18 -7.34 0.13
CA LEU A 156 -9.31 -7.90 -1.23
C LEU A 156 -8.51 -9.20 -1.39
N VAL A 157 -7.35 -9.29 -0.75
CA VAL A 157 -6.53 -10.51 -0.74
C VAL A 157 -7.21 -11.61 0.08
N SER A 158 -7.84 -11.28 1.21
CA SER A 158 -8.58 -12.26 2.01
C SER A 158 -9.80 -12.81 1.27
N LEU A 159 -10.52 -11.98 0.51
CA LEU A 159 -11.57 -12.45 -0.41
C LEU A 159 -11.00 -13.41 -1.46
N MET A 160 -9.84 -13.13 -2.04
CA MET A 160 -9.19 -14.05 -2.99
C MET A 160 -8.87 -15.40 -2.33
N HIS A 161 -8.40 -15.39 -1.07
CA HIS A 161 -8.23 -16.62 -0.29
C HIS A 161 -9.56 -17.34 -0.02
N ASP A 162 -10.63 -16.61 0.30
CA ASP A 162 -11.97 -17.18 0.51
C ASP A 162 -12.49 -17.90 -0.74
N PHE A 163 -12.23 -17.35 -1.95
CA PHE A 163 -12.70 -17.94 -3.20
C PHE A 163 -11.81 -19.07 -3.76
N THR A 164 -10.50 -19.04 -3.49
CA THR A 164 -9.52 -19.94 -4.16
C THR A 164 -8.75 -20.86 -3.19
N GLY A 165 -9.05 -20.74 -1.90
CA GLY A 165 -8.24 -21.30 -0.82
C GLY A 165 -6.98 -20.47 -0.53
N TYR A 166 -6.40 -20.66 0.64
CA TYR A 166 -5.17 -19.98 1.01
C TYR A 166 -3.99 -20.42 0.13
N ARG A 167 -3.39 -19.45 -0.56
CA ARG A 167 -2.15 -19.60 -1.34
C ARG A 167 -1.36 -18.30 -1.26
N LEU A 168 -0.04 -18.41 -1.10
CA LEU A 168 0.87 -17.26 -1.19
C LEU A 168 0.65 -16.44 -2.48
N ALA A 169 0.37 -17.13 -3.59
CA ALA A 169 0.21 -16.51 -4.91
C ALA A 169 -0.95 -15.50 -5.00
N ASN A 170 -1.95 -15.57 -4.11
CA ASN A 170 -3.17 -14.78 -4.23
C ASN A 170 -2.93 -13.27 -4.08
N ILE A 171 -1.95 -12.86 -3.26
CA ILE A 171 -1.63 -11.43 -3.10
C ILE A 171 -1.07 -10.84 -4.40
N PHE A 172 -0.26 -11.60 -5.13
CA PHE A 172 0.25 -11.22 -6.45
C PHE A 172 -0.87 -11.22 -7.49
N ALA A 173 -1.79 -12.19 -7.41
CA ALA A 173 -2.93 -12.28 -8.32
C ALA A 173 -3.84 -11.03 -8.21
N VAL A 174 -4.05 -10.49 -7.00
CA VAL A 174 -4.79 -9.24 -6.82
C VAL A 174 -4.13 -8.09 -7.58
N ASN A 175 -2.82 -7.89 -7.46
CA ASN A 175 -2.10 -6.85 -8.22
C ASN A 175 -2.09 -7.10 -9.73
N ALA A 176 -1.98 -8.37 -10.15
CA ALA A 176 -2.07 -8.74 -11.55
C ALA A 176 -3.44 -8.43 -12.18
N VAL A 177 -4.54 -8.61 -11.43
CA VAL A 177 -5.89 -8.22 -11.85
C VAL A 177 -6.07 -6.70 -11.86
N LEU A 178 -5.47 -6.00 -10.89
CA LEU A 178 -5.55 -4.54 -10.80
C LEU A 178 -4.78 -3.82 -11.92
N THR A 179 -3.74 -4.43 -12.48
CA THR A 179 -2.92 -3.83 -13.55
C THR A 179 -3.73 -3.42 -14.80
N PRO A 180 -4.49 -4.32 -15.46
CA PRO A 180 -5.32 -3.94 -16.60
C PRO A 180 -6.43 -2.96 -16.21
N ILE A 181 -6.99 -3.05 -15.00
CA ILE A 181 -8.00 -2.12 -14.50
C ILE A 181 -7.41 -0.71 -14.37
N PHE A 182 -6.23 -0.60 -13.77
CA PHE A 182 -5.50 0.66 -13.63
C PHE A 182 -5.19 1.27 -15.00
N LEU A 183 -4.60 0.51 -15.93
CA LEU A 183 -4.25 1.03 -17.25
C LEU A 183 -5.49 1.45 -18.06
N ALA A 184 -6.61 0.73 -17.93
CA ALA A 184 -7.89 1.13 -18.53
C ALA A 184 -8.44 2.43 -17.92
N LEU A 185 -8.36 2.60 -16.60
CA LEU A 185 -8.75 3.84 -15.91
C LEU A 185 -7.85 5.01 -16.30
N ALA A 186 -6.53 4.81 -16.35
CA ALA A 186 -5.57 5.81 -16.78
C ALA A 186 -5.83 6.25 -18.24
N TYR A 187 -6.05 5.30 -19.14
CA TYR A 187 -6.47 5.58 -20.52
C TYR A 187 -7.77 6.37 -20.56
N TRP A 188 -8.79 5.94 -19.80
CA TRP A 188 -10.09 6.59 -19.79
C TRP A 188 -9.98 8.04 -19.30
N LEU A 189 -9.26 8.26 -18.20
CA LEU A 189 -8.99 9.60 -17.66
C LEU A 189 -8.26 10.47 -18.69
N ALA A 190 -7.18 9.97 -19.29
CA ALA A 190 -6.44 10.67 -20.33
C ALA A 190 -7.36 11.00 -21.53
N ARG A 191 -8.21 10.05 -21.94
CA ARG A 191 -9.15 10.22 -23.04
C ARG A 191 -10.25 11.24 -22.76
N THR A 192 -10.55 11.51 -21.48
CA THR A 192 -11.47 12.59 -21.10
C THR A 192 -10.87 13.99 -21.24
N LEU A 193 -9.53 14.09 -21.27
CA LEU A 193 -8.77 15.34 -21.34
C LEU A 193 -8.11 15.57 -22.71
N ALA A 194 -7.84 14.50 -23.45
CA ALA A 194 -7.07 14.47 -24.69
C ALA A 194 -7.66 13.48 -25.71
N GLY A 195 -7.16 13.53 -26.95
CA GLY A 195 -7.49 12.59 -28.02
C GLY A 195 -7.05 11.16 -27.75
N ARG A 196 -7.46 10.23 -28.63
CA ARG A 196 -7.18 8.78 -28.50
C ARG A 196 -5.67 8.47 -28.52
N GLY A 197 -4.93 9.08 -29.44
CA GLY A 197 -3.48 8.85 -29.57
C GLY A 197 -2.71 9.27 -28.31
N PRO A 198 -2.83 10.52 -27.85
CA PRO A 198 -2.18 10.95 -26.61
C PRO A 198 -2.62 10.17 -25.36
N ALA A 199 -3.87 9.69 -25.30
CA ALA A 199 -4.32 8.82 -24.22
C ALA A 199 -3.62 7.45 -24.24
N LEU A 200 -3.40 6.85 -25.42
CA LEU A 200 -2.59 5.64 -25.55
C LEU A 200 -1.11 5.88 -25.22
N LEU A 201 -0.58 7.06 -25.57
CA LEU A 201 0.77 7.45 -25.16
C LEU A 201 0.92 7.48 -23.63
N ALA A 202 -0.07 8.00 -22.90
CA ALA A 202 -0.06 7.97 -21.42
C ALA A 202 0.03 6.54 -20.88
N VAL A 203 -0.72 5.60 -21.46
CA VAL A 203 -0.63 4.17 -21.12
C VAL A 203 0.77 3.65 -21.42
N GLY A 204 1.35 3.96 -22.58
CA GLY A 204 2.70 3.54 -22.94
C GLY A 204 3.76 4.09 -21.98
N LEU A 205 3.66 5.36 -21.58
CA LEU A 205 4.56 5.96 -20.60
C LEU A 205 4.48 5.27 -19.23
N LEU A 206 3.28 4.91 -18.78
CA LEU A 206 3.08 4.17 -17.54
C LEU A 206 3.53 2.71 -17.66
N ALA A 207 3.24 2.05 -18.78
CA ALA A 207 3.61 0.65 -19.02
C ALA A 207 5.12 0.44 -19.11
N THR A 208 5.85 1.45 -19.59
CA THR A 208 7.32 1.45 -19.69
C THR A 208 8.01 2.06 -18.47
N LEU A 209 7.28 2.31 -17.38
CA LEU A 209 7.83 2.73 -16.10
C LEU A 209 8.21 1.47 -15.29
N PRO A 210 9.51 1.19 -15.03
CA PRO A 210 9.92 0.01 -14.26
C PRO A 210 9.25 -0.06 -12.87
N LEU A 211 9.02 1.10 -12.23
CA LEU A 211 8.33 1.16 -10.94
C LEU A 211 6.91 0.57 -11.00
N LEU A 212 6.18 0.76 -12.11
CA LEU A 212 4.85 0.17 -12.24
C LEU A 212 4.94 -1.36 -12.34
N GLY A 213 5.90 -1.87 -13.12
CA GLY A 213 6.18 -3.29 -13.26
C GLY A 213 6.47 -4.00 -11.94
N GLN A 214 7.33 -3.39 -11.14
CA GLN A 214 7.68 -3.87 -9.81
C GLN A 214 6.48 -3.91 -8.85
N ASN A 215 5.62 -2.90 -8.86
CA ASN A 215 4.43 -2.88 -8.01
C ASN A 215 3.31 -3.79 -8.53
N ALA A 216 3.25 -4.04 -9.84
CA ALA A 216 2.30 -4.96 -10.45
C ALA A 216 2.60 -6.43 -10.15
N THR A 217 3.87 -6.76 -9.94
CA THR A 217 4.34 -8.13 -9.65
C THR A 217 4.80 -8.33 -8.20
N GLY A 218 4.72 -7.28 -7.38
CA GLY A 218 4.95 -7.33 -5.93
C GLY A 218 3.70 -7.67 -5.13
N ALA A 219 3.87 -7.88 -3.82
CA ALA A 219 2.80 -8.13 -2.87
C ALA A 219 2.39 -6.85 -2.07
N GLY A 220 2.74 -5.69 -2.61
CA GLY A 220 2.46 -4.38 -2.03
C GLY A 220 1.04 -3.85 -2.33
N MET A 221 0.61 -2.87 -1.55
CA MET A 221 -0.69 -2.20 -1.62
C MET A 221 -0.72 -0.99 -2.58
N GLU A 222 0.41 -0.66 -3.20
CA GLU A 222 0.64 0.57 -3.94
C GLU A 222 -0.14 0.64 -5.25
N LEU A 223 -0.14 -0.46 -6.02
CA LEU A 223 -0.94 -0.54 -7.25
C LEU A 223 -2.45 -0.48 -6.93
N HIS A 224 -2.88 -1.11 -5.84
CA HIS A 224 -4.26 -1.00 -5.36
C HIS A 224 -4.63 0.46 -5.04
N ASN A 225 -3.79 1.16 -4.28
CA ASN A 225 -4.01 2.57 -3.98
C ASN A 225 -4.05 3.45 -5.25
N LEU A 226 -3.14 3.20 -6.19
CA LEU A 226 -3.09 3.93 -7.46
C LEU A 226 -4.34 3.67 -8.31
N THR A 227 -4.83 2.43 -8.32
CA THR A 227 -6.08 2.03 -8.99
C THR A 227 -7.28 2.71 -8.36
N MET A 228 -7.35 2.74 -7.03
CA MET A 228 -8.41 3.44 -6.30
C MET A 228 -8.38 4.95 -6.55
N LEU A 229 -7.20 5.56 -6.58
CA LEU A 229 -7.04 6.98 -6.93
C LEU A 229 -7.59 7.26 -8.33
N ALA A 230 -7.23 6.45 -9.32
CA ALA A 230 -7.73 6.58 -10.69
C ALA A 230 -9.25 6.33 -10.79
N LEU A 231 -9.77 5.37 -10.03
CA LEU A 231 -11.20 5.04 -9.98
C LEU A 231 -12.01 6.20 -9.39
N VAL A 232 -11.60 6.74 -8.25
CA VAL A 232 -12.29 7.87 -7.61
C VAL A 232 -12.21 9.12 -8.48
N ALA A 233 -11.07 9.38 -9.12
CA ALA A 233 -10.96 10.45 -10.11
C ALA A 233 -11.92 10.24 -11.30
N ALA A 234 -12.10 8.98 -11.75
CA ALA A 234 -13.04 8.67 -12.81
C ALA A 234 -14.50 8.86 -12.38
N LEU A 235 -14.86 8.44 -11.16
CA LEU A 235 -16.17 8.67 -10.56
C LEU A 235 -16.45 10.16 -10.39
N ALA A 236 -15.45 10.97 -10.05
CA ALA A 236 -15.56 12.42 -9.98
C ALA A 236 -15.90 13.03 -11.35
N VAL A 237 -15.25 12.58 -12.42
CA VAL A 237 -15.59 13.00 -13.78
C VAL A 237 -17.02 12.58 -14.15
N LEU A 238 -17.42 11.34 -13.84
CA LEU A 238 -18.76 10.84 -14.12
C LEU A 238 -19.84 11.64 -13.39
N TYR A 239 -19.64 11.91 -12.10
CA TYR A 239 -20.55 12.72 -11.29
C TYR A 239 -20.67 14.15 -11.82
N LEU A 240 -19.55 14.84 -12.12
CA LEU A 240 -19.62 16.22 -12.62
C LEU A 240 -20.25 16.34 -14.02
N ARG A 241 -20.19 15.27 -14.84
CA ARG A 241 -20.84 15.22 -16.15
C ARG A 241 -22.36 15.12 -16.03
N ALA A 242 -22.84 14.36 -15.06
CA ALA A 242 -24.27 14.16 -14.81
C ALA A 242 -24.52 13.98 -13.31
N PRO A 243 -24.69 15.08 -12.55
CA PRO A 243 -24.85 14.99 -11.10
C PRO A 243 -26.16 14.30 -10.70
N ASP A 244 -26.04 13.18 -10.00
CA ASP A 244 -27.14 12.42 -9.40
C ASP A 244 -26.69 11.74 -8.12
N GLU A 245 -27.65 11.18 -7.38
CA GLU A 245 -27.40 10.53 -6.09
C GLU A 245 -26.51 9.29 -6.20
N ASP A 246 -26.72 8.41 -7.19
CA ASP A 246 -25.97 7.16 -7.32
C ASP A 246 -24.49 7.43 -7.62
N ARG A 247 -24.21 8.37 -8.53
CA ARG A 247 -22.83 8.78 -8.86
C ARG A 247 -22.15 9.48 -7.68
N LEU A 248 -22.88 10.28 -6.93
CA LEU A 248 -22.34 10.93 -5.73
C LEU A 248 -22.04 9.90 -4.63
N VAL A 249 -22.93 8.95 -4.39
CA VAL A 249 -22.71 7.88 -3.40
C VAL A 249 -21.51 7.01 -3.81
N ALA A 250 -21.43 6.58 -5.07
CA ALA A 250 -20.29 5.81 -5.56
C ALA A 250 -18.97 6.58 -5.38
N LEU A 251 -18.96 7.89 -5.70
CA LEU A 251 -17.81 8.76 -5.50
C LEU A 251 -17.42 8.83 -4.00
N VAL A 252 -18.37 9.12 -3.12
CA VAL A 252 -18.10 9.30 -1.68
C VAL A 252 -17.65 8.00 -1.01
N LEU A 253 -18.33 6.87 -1.27
CA LEU A 253 -17.91 5.58 -0.72
C LEU A 253 -16.59 5.10 -1.34
N GLY A 254 -16.36 5.38 -2.63
CA GLY A 254 -15.08 5.14 -3.28
C GLY A 254 -13.95 5.92 -2.61
N THR A 255 -14.19 7.16 -2.18
CA THR A 255 -13.23 7.97 -1.41
C THR A 255 -13.00 7.43 -0.01
N VAL A 256 -14.02 6.90 0.68
CA VAL A 256 -13.85 6.21 1.96
C VAL A 256 -12.94 4.99 1.78
N LEU A 257 -13.18 4.17 0.74
CA LEU A 257 -12.32 3.04 0.41
C LEU A 257 -10.90 3.46 0.01
N LEU A 258 -10.74 4.56 -0.71
CA LEU A 258 -9.43 5.15 -1.05
C LEU A 258 -8.67 5.58 0.22
N ALA A 259 -9.34 6.20 1.19
CA ALA A 259 -8.74 6.52 2.49
C ALA A 259 -8.33 5.26 3.28
N GLN A 260 -9.02 4.14 3.04
CA GLN A 260 -8.66 2.82 3.57
C GLN A 260 -7.71 2.01 2.66
N SER A 261 -7.22 2.61 1.58
CA SER A 261 -6.26 1.97 0.68
C SER A 261 -4.82 2.24 1.09
N ARG A 262 -4.52 3.42 1.64
CA ARG A 262 -3.23 3.85 2.22
C ARG A 262 -3.46 4.99 3.20
N TYR A 263 -2.59 5.12 4.20
CA TYR A 263 -2.80 6.11 5.25
C TYR A 263 -2.68 7.56 4.73
N GLU A 264 -1.87 7.82 3.72
CA GLU A 264 -1.77 9.16 3.12
C GLU A 264 -2.95 9.51 2.20
N SER A 265 -3.76 8.53 1.81
CA SER A 265 -4.85 8.70 0.85
C SER A 265 -6.09 9.38 1.43
N VAL A 266 -6.16 9.58 2.75
CA VAL A 266 -7.20 10.40 3.39
C VAL A 266 -7.21 11.84 2.85
N VAL A 267 -6.06 12.33 2.34
CA VAL A 267 -5.93 13.66 1.72
C VAL A 267 -6.92 13.85 0.58
N PHE A 268 -7.34 12.78 -0.10
CA PHE A 268 -8.30 12.83 -1.21
C PHE A 268 -9.77 13.04 -0.79
N VAL A 269 -10.07 13.04 0.52
CA VAL A 269 -11.38 13.44 1.04
C VAL A 269 -11.68 14.90 0.67
N LEU A 270 -10.70 15.79 0.77
CA LEU A 270 -10.89 17.21 0.46
C LEU A 270 -11.16 17.47 -1.05
N PRO A 271 -10.33 16.97 -2.00
CA PRO A 271 -10.67 17.00 -3.43
C PRO A 271 -12.06 16.46 -3.75
N THR A 272 -12.46 15.36 -3.09
CA THR A 272 -13.79 14.77 -3.28
C THR A 272 -14.90 15.69 -2.80
N ALA A 273 -14.76 16.29 -1.62
CA ALA A 273 -15.73 17.24 -1.08
C ALA A 273 -15.89 18.47 -1.99
N LEU A 274 -14.78 18.99 -2.53
CA LEU A 274 -14.80 20.09 -3.50
C LEU A 274 -15.54 19.70 -4.79
N VAL A 275 -15.31 18.48 -5.29
CA VAL A 275 -16.04 17.93 -6.44
C VAL A 275 -17.54 17.78 -6.12
N ALA A 276 -17.89 17.26 -4.94
CA ALA A 276 -19.28 17.10 -4.50
C ALA A 276 -20.04 18.43 -4.53
N VAL A 277 -19.46 19.46 -3.89
CA VAL A 277 -19.99 20.83 -3.83
C VAL A 277 -20.08 21.44 -5.22
N PHE A 278 -19.06 21.28 -6.05
CA PHE A 278 -19.09 21.77 -7.43
C PHE A 278 -20.21 21.10 -8.24
N GLY A 279 -20.44 19.80 -8.04
CA GLY A 279 -21.56 19.09 -8.64
C GLY A 279 -22.93 19.61 -8.17
N TRP A 280 -23.10 19.96 -6.90
CA TRP A 280 -24.34 20.60 -6.41
C TRP A 280 -24.61 21.93 -7.10
N VAL A 281 -23.57 22.76 -7.25
CA VAL A 281 -23.67 24.04 -7.96
C VAL A 281 -24.06 23.82 -9.42
N ARG A 282 -23.49 22.81 -10.09
CA ARG A 282 -23.84 22.46 -11.48
C ARG A 282 -25.24 21.89 -11.61
N ALA A 283 -25.71 21.14 -10.62
CA ALA A 283 -27.04 20.55 -10.59
C ALA A 283 -28.14 21.56 -10.23
N GLY A 284 -27.78 22.72 -9.68
CA GLY A 284 -28.73 23.68 -9.12
C GLY A 284 -29.49 23.13 -7.90
N ARG A 285 -28.98 22.08 -7.24
CA ARG A 285 -29.60 21.45 -6.07
C ARG A 285 -28.57 20.75 -5.19
N VAL A 286 -28.89 20.64 -3.91
CA VAL A 286 -28.08 19.92 -2.92
C VAL A 286 -28.47 18.44 -2.95
N LEU A 287 -27.49 17.55 -3.14
CA LEU A 287 -27.69 16.09 -3.17
C LEU A 287 -27.16 15.49 -1.87
N LEU A 288 -28.06 14.96 -1.04
CA LEU A 288 -27.75 14.35 0.26
C LEU A 288 -28.49 13.01 0.45
N PRO A 289 -28.10 11.98 -0.30
CA PRO A 289 -28.52 10.61 -0.03
C PRO A 289 -27.88 10.10 1.27
N TRP A 290 -28.53 9.13 1.94
CA TRP A 290 -28.10 8.63 3.25
C TRP A 290 -26.62 8.21 3.36
N PRO A 291 -26.03 7.49 2.39
CA PRO A 291 -24.61 7.14 2.47
C PRO A 291 -23.67 8.35 2.52
N VAL A 292 -24.05 9.47 1.90
CA VAL A 292 -23.28 10.72 1.95
C VAL A 292 -23.37 11.37 3.34
N ILE A 293 -24.53 11.26 3.99
CA ILE A 293 -24.75 11.76 5.35
C ILE A 293 -23.93 10.96 6.36
N VAL A 294 -23.85 9.64 6.20
CA VAL A 294 -23.14 8.73 7.10
C VAL A 294 -21.63 8.69 6.82
N ALA A 295 -21.18 9.12 5.64
CA ALA A 295 -19.77 9.05 5.23
C ALA A 295 -18.73 9.59 6.24
N PRO A 296 -18.96 10.69 6.98
CA PRO A 296 -18.03 11.13 8.03
C PRO A 296 -17.80 10.07 9.11
N LEU A 297 -18.85 9.35 9.52
CA LEU A 297 -18.76 8.25 10.49
C LEU A 297 -17.99 7.06 9.92
N LEU A 298 -18.08 6.82 8.61
CA LEU A 298 -17.31 5.76 7.96
C LEU A 298 -15.80 6.07 7.92
N LEU A 299 -15.36 7.31 8.19
CA LEU A 299 -13.94 7.66 8.32
C LEU A 299 -13.41 7.48 9.76
N VAL A 300 -14.27 7.16 10.74
CA VAL A 300 -13.88 6.97 12.14
C VAL A 300 -12.83 5.84 12.30
N PRO A 301 -12.95 4.67 11.65
CA PRO A 301 -11.93 3.62 11.77
C PRO A 301 -10.54 4.08 11.33
N TYR A 302 -10.42 4.93 10.31
CA TYR A 302 -9.15 5.53 9.91
C TYR A 302 -8.53 6.36 11.05
N VAL A 303 -9.35 7.20 11.70
CA VAL A 303 -8.90 8.02 12.84
C VAL A 303 -8.45 7.14 13.99
N TRP A 304 -9.22 6.10 14.33
CA TRP A 304 -8.86 5.15 15.37
C TRP A 304 -7.53 4.47 15.07
N HIS A 305 -7.31 4.07 13.83
CA HIS A 305 -6.06 3.46 13.39
C HIS A 305 -4.87 4.38 13.65
N ASN A 306 -4.98 5.65 13.28
CA ASN A 306 -3.93 6.64 13.52
C ASN A 306 -3.68 6.86 15.02
N ARG A 307 -4.71 6.79 15.88
CA ARG A 307 -4.56 6.91 17.34
C ARG A 307 -3.85 5.72 17.96
N VAL A 308 -4.21 4.49 17.59
CA VAL A 308 -3.52 3.26 18.02
C VAL A 308 -2.04 3.32 17.63
N LEU A 309 -1.76 3.77 16.40
CA LEU A 309 -0.39 3.95 15.93
C LEU A 309 0.35 5.02 16.68
N SER A 310 -0.30 6.15 16.98
CA SER A 310 0.33 7.23 17.72
C SER A 310 0.67 6.82 19.17
N ALA A 311 -0.09 5.87 19.72
CA ALA A 311 0.18 5.27 21.02
C ALA A 311 1.26 4.17 21.00
N THR A 312 1.73 3.75 19.81
CA THR A 312 2.69 2.63 19.65
C THR A 312 3.96 3.08 18.90
N PRO A 313 4.90 3.78 19.56
CA PRO A 313 6.11 4.32 18.92
C PRO A 313 6.98 3.28 18.19
N LEU A 314 7.00 2.04 18.67
CA LEU A 314 7.77 0.95 18.07
C LEU A 314 7.40 0.69 16.60
N LEU A 315 6.12 0.90 16.23
CA LEU A 315 5.63 0.71 14.86
C LEU A 315 6.07 1.83 13.89
N TRP A 316 6.64 2.92 14.43
CA TRP A 316 7.04 4.08 13.62
C TRP A 316 8.35 3.82 12.90
N GLN A 317 9.19 2.91 13.43
CA GLN A 317 10.47 2.50 12.84
C GLN A 317 11.36 3.72 12.49
N LEU A 318 11.38 4.73 13.37
CA LEU A 318 12.24 5.91 13.21
C LEU A 318 13.70 5.47 13.14
N GLN A 319 14.49 6.11 12.28
CA GLN A 319 15.92 5.84 12.23
C GLN A 319 16.63 6.38 13.47
N ALA A 320 17.82 5.85 13.75
CA ALA A 320 18.64 6.33 14.86
C ALA A 320 18.85 7.85 14.76
N GLY A 321 18.53 8.58 15.83
CA GLY A 321 18.63 10.04 15.89
C GLY A 321 17.40 10.82 15.40
N GLN A 322 16.34 10.15 14.91
CA GLN A 322 15.09 10.81 14.54
C GLN A 322 14.09 10.83 15.70
N THR A 323 13.46 11.98 15.93
CA THR A 323 12.52 12.20 17.05
C THR A 323 11.07 12.37 16.62
N SER A 324 10.81 12.66 15.34
CA SER A 324 9.46 12.88 14.81
C SER A 324 9.23 12.22 13.44
N ARG A 325 7.97 11.92 13.13
CA ARG A 325 7.57 11.36 11.82
C ARG A 325 7.63 12.41 10.70
N PHE A 326 7.30 13.65 11.04
CA PHE A 326 7.31 14.78 10.12
C PHE A 326 8.19 15.89 10.68
N SER A 327 9.10 16.39 9.86
CA SER A 327 9.96 17.53 10.20
C SER A 327 10.30 18.34 8.94
N PRO A 328 10.38 19.68 9.04
CA PRO A 328 11.00 20.53 8.00
C PRO A 328 12.43 20.11 7.65
N ASP A 329 13.17 19.50 8.58
CA ASP A 329 14.56 19.08 8.37
C ASP A 329 14.71 18.03 7.25
N TYR A 330 13.65 17.27 6.97
CA TYR A 330 13.64 16.25 5.93
C TYR A 330 13.45 16.84 4.52
N LEU A 331 12.93 18.08 4.42
CA LEU A 331 12.51 18.69 3.15
C LEU A 331 13.62 18.74 2.11
N ALA A 332 14.80 19.26 2.48
CA ALA A 332 15.91 19.44 1.54
C ALA A 332 16.39 18.09 0.97
N ASN A 333 16.60 17.10 1.84
CA ASN A 333 17.07 15.78 1.45
C ASN A 333 16.02 15.03 0.62
N ASN A 334 14.74 15.13 0.98
CA ASN A 334 13.66 14.50 0.23
C ASN A 334 13.45 15.14 -1.15
N LEU A 335 13.59 16.46 -1.27
CA LEU A 335 13.54 17.15 -2.57
C LEU A 335 14.73 16.76 -3.46
N ALA A 336 15.94 16.64 -2.89
CA ALA A 336 17.11 16.15 -3.62
C ALA A 336 16.89 14.71 -4.11
N GLY A 337 16.34 13.83 -3.25
CA GLY A 337 15.98 12.47 -3.62
C GLY A 337 14.89 12.41 -4.68
N ALA A 338 13.87 13.28 -4.61
CA ALA A 338 12.83 13.39 -5.62
C ALA A 338 13.39 13.84 -6.98
N TRP A 339 14.28 14.84 -6.99
CA TRP A 339 14.96 15.27 -8.21
C TRP A 339 15.81 14.15 -8.81
N GLY A 340 16.60 13.47 -7.97
CA GLY A 340 17.39 12.30 -8.34
C GLY A 340 16.52 11.19 -8.94
N PHE A 341 15.36 10.90 -8.35
CA PHE A 341 14.42 9.92 -8.88
C PHE A 341 13.83 10.35 -10.22
N PHE A 342 13.22 11.53 -10.33
CA PHE A 342 12.49 11.87 -11.56
C PHE A 342 13.41 12.05 -12.78
N PHE A 343 14.65 12.52 -12.61
CA PHE A 343 15.50 12.91 -13.73
C PHE A 343 16.79 12.08 -13.90
N SER A 344 17.03 11.05 -13.07
CA SER A 344 18.19 10.18 -13.25
C SER A 344 18.15 9.37 -14.55
N THR A 345 19.30 9.22 -15.18
CA THR A 345 19.55 8.38 -16.36
C THR A 345 20.44 7.17 -16.06
N SER A 346 20.79 6.93 -14.78
CA SER A 346 21.78 5.91 -14.39
C SER A 346 21.33 4.45 -14.58
N GLY A 347 20.04 4.23 -14.80
CA GLY A 347 19.42 2.91 -14.84
C GLY A 347 19.47 2.15 -13.50
N ARG A 348 19.84 2.83 -12.40
CA ARG A 348 19.87 2.24 -11.03
C ARG A 348 18.60 2.51 -10.23
N LEU A 349 17.65 3.25 -10.80
CA LEU A 349 16.37 3.56 -10.19
C LEU A 349 15.27 3.02 -11.11
N ALA A 350 14.11 2.73 -10.52
CA ALA A 350 12.93 2.29 -11.27
C ALA A 350 12.16 3.46 -11.92
N ASN A 351 12.85 4.55 -12.24
CA ASN A 351 12.26 5.78 -12.73
C ASN A 351 12.06 5.76 -14.26
N SER A 352 11.46 6.84 -14.78
CA SER A 352 11.44 7.13 -16.22
C SER A 352 11.67 8.62 -16.43
N TRP A 353 12.91 8.99 -16.79
CA TRP A 353 13.24 10.38 -17.12
C TRP A 353 12.43 10.89 -18.32
N TYR A 354 12.04 9.99 -19.23
CA TYR A 354 11.23 10.34 -20.39
C TYR A 354 9.80 10.75 -19.99
N LEU A 355 9.16 9.97 -19.12
CA LEU A 355 7.88 10.33 -18.51
C LEU A 355 7.99 11.65 -17.73
N SER A 356 9.03 11.80 -16.90
CA SER A 356 9.26 13.03 -16.13
C SER A 356 9.47 14.25 -17.01
N GLY A 357 10.25 14.12 -18.09
CA GLY A 357 10.52 15.20 -19.03
C GLY A 357 9.26 15.65 -19.79
N LEU A 358 8.52 14.70 -20.38
CA LEU A 358 7.27 15.02 -21.09
C LEU A 358 6.18 15.54 -20.14
N GLY A 359 6.02 14.91 -18.98
CA GLY A 359 5.06 15.33 -17.96
C GLY A 359 5.40 16.69 -17.37
N GLY A 360 6.69 16.96 -17.14
CA GLY A 360 7.21 18.25 -16.69
C GLY A 360 6.99 19.37 -17.72
N ALA A 361 7.23 19.09 -19.00
CA ALA A 361 6.86 20.02 -20.09
C ALA A 361 5.34 20.27 -20.11
N GLY A 362 4.53 19.23 -19.88
CA GLY A 362 3.08 19.34 -19.79
C GLY A 362 2.63 20.16 -18.58
N PHE A 363 3.32 20.04 -17.45
CA PHE A 363 3.09 20.86 -16.27
C PHE A 363 3.38 22.34 -16.54
N VAL A 364 4.53 22.67 -17.13
CA VAL A 364 4.88 24.05 -17.51
C VAL A 364 3.85 24.63 -18.47
N TRP A 365 3.43 23.85 -19.48
CA TRP A 365 2.36 24.26 -20.39
C TRP A 365 1.05 24.53 -19.65
N ALA A 366 0.66 23.65 -18.72
CA ALA A 366 -0.56 23.80 -17.93
C ALA A 366 -0.53 25.08 -17.07
N LEU A 367 0.61 25.42 -16.47
CA LEU A 367 0.79 26.67 -15.71
C LEU A 367 0.65 27.91 -16.60
N ILE A 368 1.28 27.91 -17.78
CA ILE A 368 1.13 29.00 -18.76
C ILE A 368 -0.34 29.17 -19.15
N ARG A 369 -1.05 28.06 -19.40
CA ARG A 369 -2.47 28.08 -19.73
C ARG A 369 -3.35 28.55 -18.58
N ALA A 370 -3.07 28.13 -17.35
CA ALA A 370 -3.78 28.59 -16.16
C ALA A 370 -3.62 30.10 -15.96
N ARG A 371 -2.40 30.64 -16.13
CA ARG A 371 -2.12 32.08 -16.08
C ARG A 371 -2.84 32.86 -17.19
N ARG A 372 -2.90 32.31 -18.41
CA ARG A 372 -3.66 32.93 -19.51
C ARG A 372 -5.17 32.90 -19.25
N TRP A 373 -5.68 31.80 -18.71
CA TRP A 373 -7.10 31.67 -18.36
C TRP A 373 -7.50 32.60 -17.21
N SER A 374 -6.67 32.76 -16.18
CA SER A 374 -6.98 33.62 -15.03
C SER A 374 -7.07 35.11 -15.38
N ARG A 375 -6.32 35.53 -16.41
CA ARG A 375 -6.29 36.88 -16.98
C ARG A 375 -7.42 37.20 -17.96
N ARG A 376 -8.17 36.20 -18.45
CA ARG A 376 -9.31 36.44 -19.35
C ARG A 376 -10.54 36.88 -18.55
N VAL A 377 -11.22 37.91 -19.04
CA VAL A 377 -12.50 38.39 -18.51
C VAL A 377 -13.48 38.49 -19.69
N PRO A 378 -14.61 37.75 -19.69
CA PRO A 378 -15.04 36.75 -18.70
C PRO A 378 -14.27 35.42 -18.81
N ARG A 379 -14.19 34.68 -17.69
CA ARG A 379 -13.54 33.36 -17.66
C ARG A 379 -14.46 32.29 -18.26
N ALA A 380 -13.93 31.52 -19.21
CA ALA A 380 -14.64 30.36 -19.73
C ALA A 380 -14.87 29.31 -18.61
N PRO A 381 -16.05 28.69 -18.53
CA PRO A 381 -16.34 27.68 -17.52
C PRO A 381 -15.46 26.45 -17.71
N LEU A 382 -15.05 25.84 -16.60
CA LEU A 382 -14.28 24.60 -16.63
C LEU A 382 -15.17 23.44 -17.08
N SER A 383 -14.66 22.60 -17.98
CA SER A 383 -15.34 21.35 -18.32
C SER A 383 -15.36 20.41 -17.10
N PRO A 384 -16.36 19.52 -16.97
CA PRO A 384 -16.44 18.56 -15.87
C PRO A 384 -15.16 17.74 -15.68
N ALA A 385 -14.58 17.27 -16.78
CA ALA A 385 -13.36 16.46 -16.75
C ALA A 385 -12.15 17.25 -16.24
N LEU A 386 -11.99 18.50 -16.72
CA LEU A 386 -10.90 19.37 -16.27
C LEU A 386 -11.06 19.76 -14.80
N ALA A 387 -12.27 20.04 -14.33
CA ALA A 387 -12.52 20.35 -12.93
C ALA A 387 -12.16 19.20 -11.99
N ALA A 388 -12.58 17.97 -12.30
CA ALA A 388 -12.18 16.78 -11.55
C ALA A 388 -10.66 16.55 -11.60
N ALA A 389 -10.06 16.65 -12.80
CA ALA A 389 -8.61 16.48 -12.96
C ALA A 389 -7.80 17.50 -12.14
N LEU A 390 -8.23 18.78 -12.10
CA LEU A 390 -7.58 19.80 -11.28
C LEU A 390 -7.71 19.52 -9.78
N ALA A 391 -8.88 19.09 -9.31
CA ALA A 391 -9.08 18.75 -7.90
C ALA A 391 -8.17 17.58 -7.47
N PHE A 392 -8.10 16.52 -8.27
CA PHE A 392 -7.24 15.37 -7.98
C PHE A 392 -5.75 15.66 -8.19
N ALA A 393 -5.39 16.47 -9.18
CA ALA A 393 -4.01 16.94 -9.35
C ALA A 393 -3.54 17.76 -8.14
N ALA A 394 -4.40 18.61 -7.59
CA ALA A 394 -4.12 19.33 -6.35
C ALA A 394 -3.97 18.36 -5.15
N GLY A 395 -4.83 17.34 -5.05
CA GLY A 395 -4.69 16.29 -4.03
C GLY A 395 -3.36 15.53 -4.14
N ILE A 396 -2.95 15.16 -5.35
CA ILE A 396 -1.65 14.51 -5.61
C ILE A 396 -0.49 15.45 -5.23
N ALA A 397 -0.58 16.74 -5.57
CA ALA A 397 0.42 17.72 -5.19
C ALA A 397 0.54 17.86 -3.67
N VAL A 398 -0.58 17.97 -2.95
CA VAL A 398 -0.59 18.01 -1.47
C VAL A 398 -0.02 16.72 -0.88
N ASN A 399 -0.39 15.56 -1.42
CA ASN A 399 0.17 14.28 -0.98
C ASN A 399 1.70 14.24 -1.17
N LEU A 400 2.21 14.64 -2.34
CA LEU A 400 3.64 14.71 -2.59
C LEU A 400 4.33 15.72 -1.67
N THR A 401 3.74 16.89 -1.44
CA THR A 401 4.27 17.88 -0.50
C THR A 401 4.37 17.31 0.91
N LEU A 402 3.34 16.65 1.42
CA LEU A 402 3.37 16.01 2.75
C LEU A 402 4.47 14.96 2.84
N LEU A 403 4.66 14.16 1.77
CA LEU A 403 5.76 13.19 1.71
C LEU A 403 7.12 13.88 1.84
N MET A 404 7.33 15.07 1.27
CA MET A 404 8.62 15.76 1.42
C MET A 404 8.96 16.13 2.87
N PHE A 405 7.98 16.18 3.77
CA PHE A 405 8.21 16.39 5.20
C PHE A 405 8.31 15.10 6.01
N TYR A 406 8.22 13.92 5.39
CA TYR A 406 8.24 12.62 6.08
C TYR A 406 9.66 12.06 6.19
N TYR A 407 9.97 11.39 7.31
CA TYR A 407 11.33 10.91 7.60
C TYR A 407 11.89 9.89 6.60
N TRP A 408 11.02 9.12 5.93
CA TRP A 408 11.39 8.05 5.01
C TRP A 408 10.64 8.16 3.67
N SER A 409 10.93 9.21 2.91
CA SER A 409 10.29 9.52 1.62
C SER A 409 11.25 9.94 0.52
N ARG A 410 12.55 9.69 0.72
CA ARG A 410 13.57 9.85 -0.33
C ARG A 410 13.24 8.96 -1.52
N LEU A 411 12.79 9.54 -2.62
CA LEU A 411 12.30 8.76 -3.77
C LEU A 411 13.44 8.05 -4.54
N ASP A 412 14.69 8.42 -4.31
CA ASP A 412 15.88 7.74 -4.83
C ASP A 412 16.26 6.49 -4.01
N ASP A 413 15.60 6.25 -2.88
CA ASP A 413 15.67 4.98 -2.17
C ASP A 413 14.75 3.95 -2.84
N VAL A 414 15.28 2.73 -3.02
CA VAL A 414 14.58 1.63 -3.68
C VAL A 414 13.21 1.39 -3.04
N ILE A 415 13.13 1.38 -1.70
CA ILE A 415 11.89 1.08 -0.97
C ILE A 415 10.89 2.25 -1.04
N ALA A 416 11.35 3.49 -0.92
CA ALA A 416 10.47 4.67 -0.86
C ALA A 416 10.03 5.20 -2.24
N SER A 417 10.73 4.84 -3.33
CA SER A 417 10.42 5.25 -4.70
C SER A 417 8.96 4.98 -5.12
N ARG A 418 8.33 3.94 -4.58
CA ARG A 418 6.92 3.58 -4.81
C ARG A 418 5.92 4.70 -4.47
N PHE A 419 6.29 5.64 -3.61
CA PHE A 419 5.48 6.81 -3.30
C PHE A 419 5.37 7.81 -4.46
N ALA A 420 6.22 7.69 -5.49
CA ALA A 420 6.15 8.52 -6.69
C ALA A 420 4.99 8.16 -7.64
N LEU A 421 4.36 6.99 -7.49
CA LEU A 421 3.36 6.48 -8.43
C LEU A 421 2.18 7.45 -8.70
N PRO A 422 1.56 8.10 -7.70
CA PRO A 422 0.52 9.11 -7.95
C PRO A 422 1.03 10.29 -8.78
N ALA A 423 2.27 10.74 -8.54
CA ALA A 423 2.89 11.80 -9.33
C ALA A 423 3.20 11.32 -10.76
N CYS A 424 3.64 10.08 -10.96
CA CYS A 424 3.82 9.48 -12.29
C CYS A 424 2.51 9.42 -13.09
N LEU A 425 1.39 9.07 -12.45
CA LEU A 425 0.05 9.14 -13.09
C LEU A 425 -0.27 10.57 -13.53
N LEU A 426 -0.06 11.56 -12.67
CA LEU A 426 -0.30 12.97 -13.00
C LEU A 426 0.58 13.43 -14.18
N LEU A 427 1.87 13.07 -14.17
CA LEU A 427 2.80 13.37 -15.26
C LEU A 427 2.36 12.74 -16.59
N ALA A 428 1.85 11.50 -16.56
CA ALA A 428 1.34 10.83 -17.76
C ALA A 428 0.09 11.53 -18.33
N LEU A 429 -0.82 11.98 -17.47
CA LEU A 429 -1.99 12.76 -17.89
C LEU A 429 -1.59 14.13 -18.46
N LEU A 430 -0.63 14.82 -17.84
CA LEU A 430 -0.11 16.09 -18.32
C LEU A 430 0.60 15.95 -19.68
N ALA A 431 1.38 14.89 -19.86
CA ALA A 431 2.00 14.55 -21.13
C ALA A 431 0.94 14.33 -22.22
N ALA A 432 -0.12 13.57 -21.95
CA ALA A 432 -1.22 13.38 -22.91
C ALA A 432 -1.87 14.70 -23.33
N VAL A 433 -2.15 15.58 -22.36
CA VAL A 433 -2.76 16.89 -22.64
C VAL A 433 -1.82 17.77 -23.47
N LEU A 434 -0.52 17.79 -23.17
CA LEU A 434 0.46 18.53 -23.96
C LEU A 434 0.52 18.04 -25.41
N ILE A 435 0.66 16.73 -25.59
CA ILE A 435 0.83 16.12 -26.91
C ILE A 435 -0.42 16.27 -27.77
N ASP A 436 -1.62 16.22 -27.17
CA ASP A 436 -2.87 16.54 -27.85
C ASP A 436 -2.87 17.94 -28.48
N ARG A 437 -2.25 18.90 -27.79
CA ARG A 437 -2.19 20.31 -28.22
C ARG A 437 -1.13 20.54 -29.27
N TRP A 438 -0.07 19.74 -29.27
CA TRP A 438 0.92 19.74 -30.34
C TRP A 438 0.40 19.04 -31.61
N GLY A 439 -0.56 18.12 -31.46
CA GLY A 439 -1.22 17.45 -32.56
C GLY A 439 -0.43 16.24 -33.09
N ARG A 440 -0.64 15.90 -34.38
CA ARG A 440 -0.13 14.65 -34.96
C ARG A 440 1.39 14.55 -34.99
N SER A 441 2.10 15.64 -35.26
CA SER A 441 3.57 15.67 -35.26
C SER A 441 4.12 15.44 -33.86
N GLY A 442 3.58 16.14 -32.86
CA GLY A 442 3.95 15.93 -31.46
C GLY A 442 3.72 14.50 -31.00
N LEU A 443 2.60 13.89 -31.39
CA LEU A 443 2.32 12.48 -31.08
C LEU A 443 3.34 11.53 -31.73
N ARG A 444 3.71 11.76 -33.00
CA ARG A 444 4.73 10.95 -33.70
C ARG A 444 6.07 11.00 -32.97
N TRP A 445 6.58 12.20 -32.68
CA TRP A 445 7.85 12.38 -31.98
C TRP A 445 7.83 11.84 -30.55
N ALA A 446 6.72 12.04 -29.82
CA ALA A 446 6.57 11.49 -28.49
C ALA A 446 6.51 9.95 -28.49
N THR A 447 5.93 9.35 -29.53
CA THR A 447 5.92 7.89 -29.67
C THR A 447 7.30 7.35 -30.04
N LEU A 448 8.02 8.02 -30.94
CA LEU A 448 9.41 7.66 -31.28
C LEU A 448 10.32 7.77 -30.06
N GLY A 449 10.19 8.83 -29.28
CA GLY A 449 10.94 8.98 -28.03
C GLY A 449 10.56 7.95 -26.98
N LEU A 450 9.28 7.53 -26.90
CA LEU A 450 8.87 6.42 -26.04
C LEU A 450 9.54 5.10 -26.44
N VAL A 451 9.63 4.81 -27.75
CA VAL A 451 10.34 3.63 -28.26
C VAL A 451 11.84 3.72 -27.94
N GLY A 452 12.46 4.89 -28.13
CA GLY A 452 13.84 5.13 -27.75
C GLY A 452 14.08 4.91 -26.24
N TRP A 453 13.21 5.45 -25.39
CA TRP A 453 13.22 5.23 -23.95
C TRP A 453 13.07 3.75 -23.60
N LEU A 454 12.14 3.04 -24.24
CA LEU A 454 11.93 1.63 -24.00
C LEU A 454 13.22 0.83 -24.24
N LEU A 455 13.88 1.06 -25.38
CA LEU A 455 15.08 0.31 -25.78
C LEU A 455 16.32 0.65 -24.96
N VAL A 456 16.56 1.95 -24.69
CA VAL A 456 17.81 2.42 -24.08
C VAL A 456 17.72 2.59 -22.57
N GLY A 457 16.51 2.75 -22.03
CA GLY A 457 16.27 3.05 -20.62
C GLY A 457 15.45 1.99 -19.89
N ALA A 458 14.20 1.78 -20.30
CA ALA A 458 13.27 0.94 -19.56
C ALA A 458 13.68 -0.53 -19.55
N LEU A 459 13.96 -1.12 -20.73
CA LEU A 459 14.33 -2.53 -20.82
C LEU A 459 15.63 -2.84 -20.05
N PRO A 460 16.72 -2.06 -20.16
CA PRO A 460 17.90 -2.25 -19.32
C PRO A 460 17.61 -2.14 -17.81
N ALA A 461 16.79 -1.18 -17.39
CA ALA A 461 16.43 -1.02 -15.98
C ALA A 461 15.60 -2.22 -15.46
N MET A 462 14.65 -2.71 -16.25
CA MET A 462 13.85 -3.90 -15.95
C MET A 462 14.71 -5.17 -15.91
N ALA A 463 15.68 -5.30 -16.83
CA ALA A 463 16.59 -6.44 -16.89
C ALA A 463 17.51 -6.56 -15.65
N ARG A 464 17.83 -5.45 -14.98
CA ARG A 464 18.60 -5.46 -13.72
C ARG A 464 17.84 -6.05 -12.55
N ARG A 465 16.50 -6.07 -12.60
CA ARG A 465 15.67 -6.69 -11.56
C ARG A 465 16.01 -6.21 -10.14
N LEU A 466 16.19 -4.89 -10.00
CA LEU A 466 16.68 -4.22 -8.79
C LEU A 466 15.95 -4.64 -7.48
N TYR A 467 14.67 -4.99 -7.58
CA TYR A 467 13.83 -5.29 -6.41
C TYR A 467 13.71 -6.78 -6.12
N THR A 468 14.26 -7.62 -6.98
CA THR A 468 14.19 -9.08 -6.88
C THR A 468 15.57 -9.68 -6.79
N ASP A 469 16.39 -9.50 -7.81
CA ASP A 469 17.70 -10.16 -7.90
C ASP A 469 18.76 -9.45 -7.05
N GLU A 470 18.58 -8.16 -6.72
CA GLU A 470 19.47 -7.45 -5.79
C GLU A 470 18.96 -7.48 -4.33
N ASN A 471 17.79 -8.06 -4.08
CA ASN A 471 17.24 -8.18 -2.72
C ASN A 471 17.87 -9.38 -1.98
N ILE A 472 19.06 -9.16 -1.41
CA ILE A 472 19.85 -10.20 -0.73
C ILE A 472 19.08 -10.85 0.43
N VAL A 473 18.32 -10.06 1.21
CA VAL A 473 17.56 -10.58 2.35
C VAL A 473 16.46 -11.54 1.87
N MET A 474 15.85 -11.28 0.70
CA MET A 474 14.88 -12.19 0.11
C MET A 474 15.53 -13.51 -0.27
N GLN A 475 16.71 -13.47 -0.89
CA GLN A 475 17.43 -14.67 -1.30
C GLN A 475 17.83 -15.53 -0.10
N GLU A 476 18.17 -14.89 1.03
CA GLU A 476 18.46 -15.56 2.29
C GLU A 476 17.21 -16.29 2.82
N VAL A 477 16.06 -15.59 2.88
CA VAL A 477 14.78 -16.15 3.33
C VAL A 477 14.30 -17.30 2.42
N GLU A 478 14.44 -17.16 1.10
CA GLU A 478 14.13 -18.23 0.13
C GLU A 478 15.05 -19.44 0.30
N TRP A 479 16.34 -19.23 0.55
CA TRP A 479 17.29 -20.31 0.81
C TRP A 479 17.00 -21.03 2.12
N GLU A 480 16.71 -20.30 3.20
CA GLU A 480 16.31 -20.87 4.48
C GLU A 480 15.06 -21.73 4.30
N HIS A 481 14.03 -21.21 3.64
CA HIS A 481 12.83 -21.98 3.34
C HIS A 481 13.13 -23.25 2.54
N ALA A 482 13.96 -23.17 1.50
CA ALA A 482 14.34 -24.32 0.70
C ALA A 482 15.10 -25.38 1.51
N MET A 483 15.92 -24.97 2.49
CA MET A 483 16.60 -25.89 3.41
C MET A 483 15.63 -26.54 4.40
N LEU A 484 14.69 -25.77 4.93
CA LEU A 484 13.66 -26.24 5.86
C LEU A 484 12.68 -27.22 5.17
N ALA A 485 12.23 -26.90 3.95
CA ALA A 485 11.29 -27.73 3.18
C ALA A 485 11.86 -29.10 2.77
N ARG A 486 13.18 -29.27 2.78
CA ARG A 486 13.85 -30.55 2.50
C ARG A 486 13.92 -31.47 3.73
N ARG A 487 13.56 -30.97 4.93
CA ARG A 487 13.64 -31.75 6.16
C ARG A 487 12.40 -32.63 6.31
N PRO A 488 12.56 -33.91 6.70
CA PRO A 488 11.43 -34.77 6.99
C PRO A 488 10.77 -34.39 8.32
N GLY A 489 9.46 -34.49 8.39
CA GLY A 489 8.69 -34.31 9.62
C GLY A 489 8.39 -32.85 9.98
N ARG A 490 7.89 -32.66 11.21
CA ARG A 490 7.49 -31.36 11.76
C ARG A 490 8.72 -30.63 12.29
N ILE A 491 8.93 -29.41 11.80
CA ILE A 491 10.05 -28.56 12.21
C ILE A 491 9.55 -27.39 13.05
N PHE A 492 10.38 -26.96 13.99
CA PHE A 492 10.23 -25.69 14.67
C PHE A 492 11.43 -24.79 14.36
N PHE A 493 11.16 -23.58 13.89
CA PHE A 493 12.20 -22.69 13.37
C PHE A 493 12.41 -21.46 14.26
N ILE A 494 13.63 -21.28 14.73
CA ILE A 494 14.07 -20.10 15.47
C ILE A 494 14.80 -19.19 14.47
N THR A 495 14.14 -18.12 14.05
CA THR A 495 14.67 -17.22 13.02
C THR A 495 15.33 -15.97 13.63
N ASN A 496 16.44 -15.52 13.05
CA ASN A 496 17.02 -14.20 13.32
C ASN A 496 16.30 -13.06 12.59
N LYS A 497 15.26 -13.36 11.81
CA LYS A 497 14.45 -12.40 11.04
C LYS A 497 13.03 -12.33 11.62
N THR A 498 12.09 -11.81 10.82
CA THR A 498 10.67 -11.90 11.13
C THR A 498 10.16 -13.33 10.97
N THR A 499 9.24 -13.76 11.85
CA THR A 499 8.58 -15.08 11.79
C THR A 499 7.54 -15.17 10.67
N ILE A 500 7.02 -14.03 10.23
CA ILE A 500 5.86 -13.95 9.33
C ILE A 500 6.01 -14.80 8.05
N PRO A 501 7.13 -14.75 7.30
CA PRO A 501 7.30 -15.57 6.08
C PRO A 501 7.12 -17.06 6.35
N TYR A 502 7.74 -17.56 7.41
CA TYR A 502 7.71 -18.98 7.79
C TYR A 502 6.31 -19.39 8.26
N LEU A 503 5.63 -18.54 9.03
CA LEU A 503 4.26 -18.80 9.44
C LEU A 503 3.28 -18.83 8.25
N LEU A 504 3.50 -18.00 7.23
CA LEU A 504 2.75 -18.03 5.98
C LEU A 504 3.03 -19.32 5.17
N TRP A 505 4.22 -19.90 5.28
CA TRP A 505 4.54 -21.24 4.77
C TRP A 505 4.09 -22.38 5.70
N ARG A 506 3.37 -22.07 6.77
CA ARG A 506 2.93 -23.04 7.80
C ARG A 506 4.09 -23.76 8.51
N ILE A 507 5.18 -23.03 8.72
CA ILE A 507 6.33 -23.47 9.52
C ILE A 507 6.25 -22.78 10.89
N PRO A 508 6.00 -23.54 11.97
CA PRO A 508 5.99 -23.01 13.33
C PRO A 508 7.31 -22.32 13.64
N SER A 509 7.25 -21.04 14.03
CA SER A 509 8.47 -20.26 14.21
C SER A 509 8.37 -19.19 15.31
N VAL A 510 9.52 -18.86 15.87
CA VAL A 510 9.74 -17.77 16.82
C VAL A 510 10.99 -16.98 16.44
N SER A 511 11.04 -15.71 16.82
CA SER A 511 12.29 -14.94 16.72
C SER A 511 13.33 -15.48 17.71
N ILE A 512 14.62 -15.28 17.42
CA ILE A 512 15.71 -15.61 18.36
C ILE A 512 15.46 -15.02 19.74
N MET A 513 15.08 -13.74 19.81
CA MET A 513 14.82 -13.06 21.08
C MET A 513 13.76 -13.80 21.93
N ASN A 514 12.69 -14.28 21.31
CA ASN A 514 11.68 -15.10 21.98
C ASN A 514 12.18 -16.53 22.26
N GLY A 515 12.99 -17.10 21.36
CA GLY A 515 13.60 -18.42 21.53
C GLY A 515 14.53 -18.50 22.75
N ARG A 516 15.32 -17.44 23.00
CA ARG A 516 16.20 -17.31 24.17
C ARG A 516 15.44 -17.49 25.50
N GLN A 517 14.24 -16.96 25.57
CA GLN A 517 13.39 -16.98 26.77
C GLN A 517 12.57 -18.28 26.89
N ARG A 518 12.59 -19.13 25.87
CA ARG A 518 11.71 -20.30 25.75
C ARG A 518 12.44 -21.65 25.78
N GLY A 519 13.68 -21.67 26.27
CA GLY A 519 14.50 -22.88 26.37
C GLY A 519 13.78 -24.07 27.00
N PRO A 520 13.15 -23.92 28.20
CA PRO A 520 12.42 -25.01 28.84
C PRO A 520 11.24 -25.55 28.00
N GLN A 521 10.48 -24.67 27.35
CA GLN A 521 9.35 -25.08 26.50
C GLN A 521 9.83 -25.78 25.23
N ILE A 522 10.90 -25.28 24.61
CA ILE A 522 11.50 -25.91 23.43
C ILE A 522 12.04 -27.29 23.79
N LYS A 523 12.72 -27.42 24.94
CA LYS A 523 13.20 -28.70 25.47
C LYS A 523 12.05 -29.69 25.69
N TYR A 524 10.97 -29.25 26.32
CA TYR A 524 9.76 -30.06 26.53
C TYR A 524 9.21 -30.59 25.20
N HIS A 525 8.99 -29.71 24.21
CA HIS A 525 8.43 -30.11 22.91
C HIS A 525 9.36 -31.00 22.08
N LEU A 526 10.68 -30.86 22.24
CA LEU A 526 11.66 -31.79 21.68
C LEU A 526 11.58 -33.17 22.35
N GLY A 527 11.46 -33.21 23.68
CA GLY A 527 11.31 -34.45 24.45
C GLY A 527 10.02 -35.21 24.14
N GLU A 528 8.91 -34.49 24.00
CA GLU A 528 7.59 -35.04 23.63
C GLU A 528 7.47 -35.42 22.14
N GLY A 529 8.50 -35.15 21.32
CA GLY A 529 8.45 -35.40 19.88
C GLY A 529 7.40 -34.57 19.14
N THR A 530 6.97 -33.42 19.70
CA THR A 530 6.05 -32.48 19.05
C THR A 530 6.63 -31.98 17.72
N PHE A 531 7.95 -31.73 17.73
CA PHE A 531 8.75 -31.39 16.56
C PHE A 531 9.88 -32.41 16.41
N ASN A 532 10.14 -32.85 15.18
CA ASN A 532 11.25 -33.74 14.85
C ASN A 532 12.60 -33.02 14.95
N GLU A 533 12.63 -31.75 14.54
CA GLU A 533 13.84 -30.93 14.58
C GLU A 533 13.51 -29.50 14.99
N VAL A 534 14.39 -28.91 15.80
CA VAL A 534 14.44 -27.46 16.03
C VAL A 534 15.64 -26.90 15.29
N ILE A 535 15.38 -25.98 14.36
CA ILE A 535 16.39 -25.35 13.52
C ILE A 535 16.53 -23.88 13.89
N VAL A 536 17.76 -23.38 13.91
CA VAL A 536 18.11 -22.00 14.25
C VAL A 536 18.81 -21.36 13.07
N ALA A 537 18.38 -20.17 12.65
CA ALA A 537 19.10 -19.34 11.70
C ALA A 537 19.98 -18.31 12.40
N GLN A 538 21.23 -18.20 12.00
CA GLN A 538 22.21 -17.29 12.59
C GLN A 538 22.97 -16.57 11.48
N GLY A 539 23.16 -15.26 11.64
CA GLY A 539 24.07 -14.47 10.84
C GLY A 539 25.49 -14.58 11.37
N LEU A 540 26.46 -14.75 10.48
CA LEU A 540 27.88 -14.67 10.78
C LEU A 540 28.44 -13.39 10.19
N ARG A 541 29.21 -12.67 11.01
CA ARG A 541 29.92 -11.45 10.63
C ARG A 541 31.36 -11.48 11.16
N PRO A 542 32.28 -10.67 10.64
CA PRO A 542 33.58 -10.49 11.27
C PRO A 542 33.39 -9.96 12.70
N THR A 543 33.78 -10.74 13.71
CA THR A 543 33.63 -10.40 15.14
C THR A 543 34.96 -10.12 15.83
N SER A 544 36.09 -10.35 15.16
CA SER A 544 37.43 -10.04 15.68
C SER A 544 38.15 -9.00 14.81
N ALA A 545 39.11 -8.29 15.41
CA ALA A 545 39.96 -7.33 14.69
C ALA A 545 40.80 -7.99 13.57
N ARG A 546 40.96 -9.32 13.61
CA ARG A 546 41.64 -10.13 12.59
C ARG A 546 40.70 -10.57 11.45
N GLY A 547 39.41 -10.21 11.52
CA GLY A 547 38.42 -10.57 10.51
C GLY A 547 37.85 -11.97 10.65
N GLU A 548 38.02 -12.63 11.80
CA GLU A 548 37.46 -13.97 12.03
C GLU A 548 35.93 -13.88 12.10
N MET A 549 35.26 -14.82 11.43
CA MET A 549 33.81 -14.88 11.37
C MET A 549 33.24 -15.48 12.65
N GLY A 550 32.44 -14.70 13.37
CA GLY A 550 31.66 -15.16 14.52
C GLY A 550 30.17 -14.95 14.31
N VAL A 551 29.36 -15.60 15.15
CA VAL A 551 27.91 -15.39 15.17
C VAL A 551 27.63 -13.96 15.61
N ASP A 552 26.68 -13.30 14.96
CA ASP A 552 26.22 -11.99 15.38
C ASP A 552 25.75 -12.07 16.85
N PRO A 553 26.24 -11.22 17.76
CA PRO A 553 25.76 -11.13 19.13
C PRO A 553 24.22 -11.10 19.27
N GLU A 554 23.51 -10.49 18.33
CA GLU A 554 22.03 -10.47 18.31
C GLU A 554 21.42 -11.86 18.02
N ASP A 555 22.19 -12.75 17.40
CA ASP A 555 21.80 -14.10 16.96
C ASP A 555 22.35 -15.22 17.87
N LEU A 556 23.09 -14.88 18.92
CA LEU A 556 23.59 -15.85 19.89
C LEU A 556 22.43 -16.45 20.69
N LEU A 557 22.37 -17.77 20.82
CA LEU A 557 21.51 -18.41 21.83
C LEU A 557 22.28 -18.56 23.15
N PRO A 558 21.58 -18.73 24.29
CA PRO A 558 22.24 -18.96 25.58
C PRO A 558 23.13 -20.21 25.52
N PRO A 559 24.21 -20.29 26.31
CA PRO A 559 25.17 -21.41 26.28
C PRO A 559 24.55 -22.79 26.48
N GLN A 560 23.39 -22.87 27.14
CA GLN A 560 22.64 -24.12 27.32
C GLN A 560 22.11 -24.73 26.01
N PHE A 561 22.08 -23.99 24.90
CA PHE A 561 21.67 -24.51 23.59
C PHE A 561 22.86 -25.11 22.85
N HIS A 562 22.87 -26.43 22.72
CA HIS A 562 23.90 -27.15 21.96
C HIS A 562 23.49 -27.23 20.49
N LEU A 563 24.26 -26.55 19.64
CA LEU A 563 23.95 -26.40 18.21
C LEU A 563 24.91 -27.21 17.34
N LYS A 564 24.37 -27.90 16.33
CA LYS A 564 25.14 -28.53 15.26
C LYS A 564 24.83 -27.86 13.93
N THR A 565 25.84 -27.27 13.29
CA THR A 565 25.70 -26.66 11.96
C THR A 565 25.19 -27.69 10.95
N ILE A 566 24.17 -27.32 10.19
CA ILE A 566 23.58 -28.16 9.13
C ILE A 566 23.77 -27.59 7.73
N ALA A 567 23.88 -26.26 7.60
CA ALA A 567 24.12 -25.60 6.32
C ALA A 567 24.70 -24.20 6.54
N GLU A 568 25.54 -23.76 5.62
CA GLU A 568 26.04 -22.39 5.55
C GLU A 568 26.02 -21.91 4.11
N LYS A 569 25.67 -20.64 3.90
CA LYS A 569 25.74 -20.01 2.59
C LYS A 569 26.08 -18.54 2.72
N ARG A 570 26.92 -18.03 1.81
CA ARG A 570 27.28 -16.62 1.74
C ARG A 570 26.25 -15.82 0.93
N PHE A 571 25.88 -14.66 1.47
CA PHE A 571 24.98 -13.67 0.87
C PHE A 571 25.64 -12.28 0.95
N GLY A 572 26.28 -11.87 -0.15
CA GLY A 572 27.09 -10.64 -0.18
C GLY A 572 28.25 -10.69 0.81
N ALA A 573 28.25 -9.78 1.79
CA ALA A 573 29.28 -9.69 2.83
C ALA A 573 28.98 -10.53 4.09
N ARG A 574 27.78 -11.12 4.21
CA ARG A 574 27.36 -11.90 5.37
C ARG A 574 27.28 -13.38 5.04
N TRP A 575 27.45 -14.23 6.04
CA TRP A 575 27.19 -15.66 5.94
C TRP A 575 25.94 -15.99 6.74
N ALA A 576 25.02 -16.73 6.14
CA ALA A 576 23.87 -17.29 6.82
C ALA A 576 24.19 -18.73 7.22
N ARG A 577 23.94 -19.06 8.49
CA ARG A 577 24.13 -20.40 9.07
C ARG A 577 22.79 -20.92 9.54
N LEU A 578 22.50 -22.17 9.19
CA LEU A 578 21.44 -22.95 9.81
C LEU A 578 22.07 -24.00 10.72
N SER A 579 21.55 -24.10 11.94
CA SER A 579 22.01 -25.05 12.96
C SER A 579 20.83 -25.84 13.51
N ARG A 580 21.01 -27.12 13.79
CA ARG A 580 20.06 -27.95 14.53
C ARG A 580 20.35 -27.86 16.02
N VAL A 581 19.32 -27.71 16.84
CA VAL A 581 19.42 -27.89 18.30
C VAL A 581 19.53 -29.38 18.60
N VAL A 582 20.65 -29.78 19.21
CA VAL A 582 20.93 -31.19 19.58
C VAL A 582 20.52 -31.47 21.02
N ALA A 583 20.75 -30.52 21.91
CA ALA A 583 20.37 -30.62 23.32
C ALA A 583 20.13 -29.21 23.90
N ILE A 584 19.33 -29.15 24.96
CA ILE A 584 19.18 -27.97 25.79
C ILE A 584 19.40 -28.41 27.24
N ASP A 585 20.46 -27.90 27.86
CA ASP A 585 20.74 -28.18 29.26
C ASP A 585 19.69 -27.50 30.15
N ASP A 586 19.41 -28.11 31.31
CA ASP A 586 18.64 -27.41 32.33
C ASP A 586 19.43 -26.20 32.79
N ALA A 587 18.80 -25.03 32.78
CA ALA A 587 19.43 -23.83 33.29
C ALA A 587 19.87 -24.11 34.73
N ALA A 588 21.12 -23.79 35.08
CA ALA A 588 21.49 -23.65 36.48
C ALA A 588 20.52 -22.62 37.07
N VAL A 589 19.62 -23.06 37.94
CA VAL A 589 18.76 -22.17 38.72
C VAL A 589 19.73 -21.27 39.48
N PRO A 590 19.81 -19.94 39.20
CA PRO A 590 20.45 -19.06 40.15
C PRO A 590 19.69 -19.26 41.46
N PRO A 591 20.35 -19.46 42.62
CA PRO A 591 19.64 -19.64 43.88
C PRO A 591 18.62 -18.51 43.97
N LEU A 592 17.36 -18.89 44.25
CA LEU A 592 16.26 -17.95 44.46
C LEU A 592 16.75 -16.88 45.45
N GLY A 593 17.20 -15.74 44.94
CA GLY A 593 17.32 -14.53 45.71
C GLY A 593 15.94 -14.25 46.28
N GLU A 594 15.89 -13.95 47.56
CA GLU A 594 14.66 -13.70 48.31
C GLU A 594 13.66 -12.86 47.50
N PRO A 595 12.35 -13.13 47.64
CA PRO A 595 11.32 -12.47 46.85
C PRO A 595 11.42 -10.95 47.00
N VAL A 596 11.79 -10.28 45.91
CA VAL A 596 11.67 -8.83 45.80
C VAL A 596 10.19 -8.48 45.94
N ALA A 597 9.86 -7.76 47.00
CA ALA A 597 8.52 -7.30 47.30
C ALA A 597 7.87 -6.60 46.09
N ARG A 598 6.59 -6.90 45.85
CA ARG A 598 5.79 -6.21 44.83
C ARG A 598 5.73 -4.71 45.16
N PRO A 599 6.00 -3.79 44.22
CA PRO A 599 5.74 -2.38 44.46
C PRO A 599 4.23 -2.16 44.54
N GLY A 600 3.71 -1.76 45.70
CA GLY A 600 2.34 -1.25 45.83
C GLY A 600 1.41 -1.87 46.88
N GLN A 601 1.91 -2.33 48.03
CA GLN A 601 1.07 -2.49 49.23
C GLN A 601 1.42 -1.41 50.26
N PRO A 602 0.48 -0.55 50.68
CA PRO A 602 0.72 0.39 51.78
C PRO A 602 0.79 -0.39 53.10
N ALA A 603 1.89 -0.21 53.83
CA ALA A 603 2.01 -0.70 55.19
C ALA A 603 1.10 0.14 56.08
N SER A 604 0.17 -0.52 56.75
CA SER A 604 -0.62 0.02 57.85
C SER A 604 0.29 0.28 59.05
N GLN A 605 0.46 1.55 59.41
CA GLN A 605 0.27 2.13 60.76
C GLN A 605 0.51 3.64 60.70
#